data_AF-A0A954FYZ9-F1
#
_entry.id   AF-A0A954FYZ9-F1
#
_cell.length_a   1.000
_cell.length_b   1.000
_cell.length_c   1.000
_cell.angle_alpha   90.00
_cell.angle_beta   90.00
_cell.angle_gamma   90.00
#
_symmetry.space_group_name_H-M   'P 1'
#
loop_
_entity.id
_entity.type
_entity.pdbx_description
1 polymer ?
#
loop_
_entity_poly.entity_id
_entity_poly.type
_entity_poly.pdbx_seq_one_letter_code
_entity_poly.pdbx_strand_id
1 'polypeptide(L)'
;LPPLSYDLEQKLIQQGKLSAEEGYFYLRDIETKQTIQIHNSSVAWNPYRKKWTMIASQKFGTSVLGEIWYSEAESPLGPWKWARKVVTHDKYSFYNPKQHPMFAEENGRLIYFEGTYTTLFSGNEVKTPRYDYNQIMYQLDLSDPRLAPELFQQ
;
A
#
# COMPACT_ATOMS: atom_id res chain seq x y z
N LEU A 1 17.65 17.63 11.91
CA LEU A 1 17.18 16.34 12.45
C LEU A 1 16.85 15.43 11.27
N PRO A 2 17.22 14.13 11.27
CA PRO A 2 16.77 13.21 10.23
C PRO A 2 15.24 13.07 10.27
N PRO A 3 14.58 12.76 9.13
CA PRO A 3 13.17 12.45 9.13
C PRO A 3 12.87 11.20 9.97
N LEU A 4 11.66 11.12 10.53
CA LEU A 4 11.21 9.94 11.28
C LEU A 4 11.10 8.75 10.32
N SER A 5 11.92 7.71 10.54
CA SER A 5 11.82 6.43 9.84
C SER A 5 11.04 5.42 10.67
N TYR A 6 10.57 4.35 10.03
CA TYR A 6 9.95 3.21 10.73
C TYR A 6 10.84 2.70 11.87
N ASP A 7 12.12 2.42 11.59
CA ASP A 7 13.04 1.86 12.59
C ASP A 7 13.30 2.84 13.75
N LEU A 8 13.37 4.15 13.46
CA LEU A 8 13.51 5.16 14.50
C LEU A 8 12.23 5.27 15.35
N GLU A 9 11.07 5.25 14.73
CA GLU A 9 9.78 5.26 15.42
C GLU A 9 9.63 4.07 16.36
N GLN A 10 9.89 2.85 15.87
CA GLN A 10 9.83 1.64 16.70
C GLN A 10 10.81 1.71 17.87
N LYS A 11 12.01 2.27 17.67
CA LYS A 11 12.98 2.49 18.74
C LYS A 11 12.49 3.51 19.78
N LEU A 12 11.82 4.58 19.35
CA LEU A 12 11.25 5.58 20.26
C LEU A 12 10.08 4.99 21.06
N ILE A 13 9.24 4.17 20.44
CA ILE A 13 8.15 3.44 21.11
C ILE A 13 8.72 2.48 22.15
N GLN A 14 9.72 1.69 21.80
CA GLN A 14 10.38 0.76 22.73
C GLN A 14 11.01 1.49 23.93
N GLN A 15 11.47 2.73 23.73
CA GLN A 15 12.03 3.57 24.79
C GLN A 15 10.97 4.33 25.62
N GLY A 16 9.68 4.18 25.29
CA GLY A 16 8.60 4.93 25.94
C GLY A 16 8.62 6.43 25.66
N LYS A 17 9.30 6.86 24.59
CA LYS A 17 9.40 8.28 24.17
C LYS A 17 8.32 8.69 23.17
N LEU A 18 7.59 7.70 22.65
CA LEU A 18 6.44 7.85 21.76
C LEU A 18 5.47 6.73 22.11
N SER A 19 4.17 6.99 22.21
CA SER A 19 3.19 5.90 22.31
C SER A 19 3.00 5.21 20.95
N ALA A 20 2.49 3.98 20.93
CA ALA A 20 2.24 3.28 19.68
C ALA A 20 1.12 3.95 18.86
N GLU A 21 0.20 4.63 19.54
CA GLU A 21 -0.93 5.37 18.99
C GLU A 21 -0.52 6.71 18.38
N GLU A 22 0.58 7.30 18.84
CA GLU A 22 1.17 8.53 18.29
C GLU A 22 2.13 8.27 17.13
N GLY A 23 2.48 7.01 16.86
CA GLY A 23 3.28 6.63 15.70
C GLY A 23 2.60 7.04 14.39
N TYR A 24 3.38 7.16 13.32
CA TYR A 24 2.90 7.34 11.95
C TYR A 24 2.84 6.02 11.18
N PHE A 25 3.59 4.99 11.60
CA PHE A 25 3.73 3.73 10.85
C PHE A 25 3.03 2.53 11.53
N TYR A 26 1.72 2.64 11.75
CA TYR A 26 0.89 1.61 12.41
C TYR A 26 -0.14 0.96 11.47
N LEU A 27 0.07 1.01 10.15
CA LEU A 27 -0.81 0.34 9.18
C LEU A 27 -0.88 -1.16 9.49
N ARG A 28 -2.10 -1.71 9.54
CA ARG A 28 -2.36 -3.12 9.84
C ARG A 28 -3.28 -3.75 8.82
N ASP A 29 -3.05 -5.02 8.56
CA ASP A 29 -3.96 -5.84 7.78
C ASP A 29 -5.31 -5.99 8.51
N ILE A 30 -6.41 -5.71 7.80
CA ILE A 30 -7.76 -5.86 8.33
C ILE A 30 -8.05 -7.33 8.71
N GLU A 31 -7.48 -8.31 8.01
CA GLU A 31 -7.72 -9.73 8.29
C GLU A 31 -6.88 -10.23 9.46
N THR A 32 -5.55 -10.13 9.33
CA THR A 32 -4.63 -10.76 10.30
C THR A 32 -4.27 -9.86 11.47
N LYS A 33 -4.59 -8.56 11.40
CA LYS A 33 -4.21 -7.53 12.37
C LYS A 33 -2.69 -7.30 12.49
N GLN A 34 -1.89 -7.94 11.64
CA GLN A 34 -0.45 -7.78 11.63
C GLN A 34 -0.04 -6.40 11.06
N THR A 35 1.04 -5.85 11.60
CA THR A 35 1.62 -4.58 11.12
C THR A 35 2.24 -4.75 9.73
N ILE A 36 2.01 -3.78 8.86
CA ILE A 36 2.53 -3.74 7.50
C ILE A 36 3.63 -2.67 7.44
N GLN A 37 4.87 -3.10 7.20
CA GLN A 37 5.96 -2.17 6.93
C GLN A 37 5.90 -1.73 5.47
N ILE A 38 5.51 -0.48 5.21
CA ILE A 38 5.43 0.07 3.86
C ILE A 38 6.83 0.45 3.36
N HIS A 39 7.16 0.06 2.14
CA HIS A 39 8.34 0.55 1.43
C HIS A 39 8.06 1.93 0.82
N ASN A 40 6.96 2.05 0.07
CA ASN A 40 6.46 3.31 -0.44
C ASN A 40 4.97 3.23 -0.84
N SER A 41 4.36 4.38 -1.08
CA SER A 41 2.95 4.48 -1.42
C SER A 41 2.63 5.64 -2.35
N SER A 42 1.46 5.57 -2.96
CA SER A 42 0.81 6.65 -3.67
C SER A 42 -0.52 6.96 -3.00
N VAL A 43 -0.72 8.24 -2.67
CA VAL A 43 -1.93 8.75 -2.00
C VAL A 43 -2.66 9.71 -2.93
N ALA A 44 -3.98 9.57 -3.04
CA ALA A 44 -4.83 10.44 -3.85
C ALA A 44 -6.23 10.58 -3.24
N TRP A 45 -6.87 11.74 -3.46
CA TRP A 45 -8.28 11.93 -3.13
C TRP A 45 -9.16 11.06 -4.04
N ASN A 46 -10.13 10.37 -3.46
CA ASN A 46 -11.09 9.53 -4.18
C ASN A 46 -12.52 10.08 -4.04
N PRO A 47 -13.17 10.53 -5.12
CA PRO A 47 -14.51 11.12 -5.05
C PRO A 47 -15.62 10.12 -4.74
N TYR A 48 -15.47 8.84 -5.09
CA TYR A 48 -16.43 7.78 -4.77
C TYR A 48 -16.47 7.49 -3.27
N ARG A 49 -15.29 7.42 -2.64
CA ARG A 49 -15.16 7.24 -1.18
C ARG A 49 -15.38 8.50 -0.37
N LYS A 50 -15.12 9.67 -0.97
CA LYS A 50 -14.94 10.94 -0.25
C LYS A 50 -13.87 10.82 0.85
N LYS A 51 -12.77 10.15 0.50
CA LYS A 51 -11.61 9.90 1.38
C LYS A 51 -10.33 10.06 0.59
N TRP A 52 -9.23 10.22 1.31
CA TRP A 52 -7.91 9.94 0.76
C TRP A 52 -7.71 8.44 0.73
N THR A 53 -7.24 7.95 -0.41
CA THR A 53 -6.94 6.53 -0.63
C THR A 53 -5.45 6.34 -0.84
N MET A 54 -4.92 5.24 -0.33
CA MET A 54 -3.52 4.86 -0.46
C MET A 54 -3.40 3.53 -1.18
N ILE A 55 -2.47 3.46 -2.13
CA ILE A 55 -1.94 2.22 -2.69
C ILE A 55 -0.48 2.12 -2.25
N ALA A 56 -0.15 1.11 -1.46
CA ALA A 56 1.15 0.97 -0.80
C ALA A 56 1.81 -0.37 -1.13
N SER A 57 3.12 -0.34 -1.38
CA SER A 57 3.95 -1.54 -1.50
C SER A 57 4.54 -1.90 -0.15
N GLN A 58 4.39 -3.17 0.26
CA GLN A 58 4.96 -3.69 1.49
C GLN A 58 6.44 -4.07 1.28
N LYS A 59 7.25 -3.81 2.30
CA LYS A 59 8.57 -4.40 2.43
C LYS A 59 8.46 -5.82 3.00
N PHE A 60 9.05 -6.78 2.29
CA PHE A 60 8.90 -8.21 2.57
C PHE A 60 7.44 -8.70 2.40
N GLY A 61 7.25 -10.01 2.48
CA GLY A 61 5.98 -10.67 2.15
C GLY A 61 6.27 -11.99 1.46
N THR A 62 5.43 -12.36 0.48
CA THR A 62 5.69 -13.52 -0.38
C THR A 62 6.95 -13.29 -1.24
N SER A 63 7.18 -12.04 -1.63
CA SER A 63 8.44 -11.56 -2.20
C SER A 63 8.85 -10.24 -1.54
N VAL A 64 10.11 -9.82 -1.72
CA VAL A 64 10.67 -8.63 -1.02
C VAL A 64 9.87 -7.35 -1.27
N LEU A 65 9.19 -7.22 -2.40
CA LEU A 65 8.34 -6.07 -2.76
C LEU A 65 7.15 -6.52 -3.62
N GLY A 66 6.51 -7.65 -3.30
CA GLY A 66 5.46 -8.26 -4.13
C GLY A 66 4.03 -7.90 -3.71
N GLU A 67 3.84 -7.38 -2.50
CA GLU A 67 2.51 -7.14 -1.94
C GLU A 67 2.09 -5.68 -2.11
N ILE A 68 0.86 -5.47 -2.60
CA ILE A 68 0.22 -4.16 -2.68
C ILE A 68 -1.02 -4.11 -1.79
N TRP A 69 -1.15 -3.00 -1.08
CA TRP A 69 -2.18 -2.75 -0.08
C TRP A 69 -2.99 -1.50 -0.41
N TYR A 70 -4.30 -1.58 -0.19
CA TYR A 70 -5.24 -0.46 -0.26
C TYR A 70 -5.63 -0.01 1.16
N SER A 71 -5.78 1.30 1.37
CA SER A 71 -6.22 1.91 2.63
C SER A 71 -6.96 3.22 2.40
N GLU A 72 -7.75 3.66 3.38
CA GLU A 72 -8.50 4.92 3.36
C GLU A 72 -8.21 5.79 4.60
N ALA A 73 -8.31 7.11 4.46
CA ALA A 73 -8.18 8.09 5.55
C ALA A 73 -8.92 9.40 5.27
N GLU A 74 -9.21 10.17 6.34
CA GLU A 74 -9.81 11.51 6.24
C GLU A 74 -8.84 12.57 5.69
N SER A 75 -7.55 12.37 5.89
CA SER A 75 -6.48 13.32 5.56
C SER A 75 -5.39 12.61 4.74
N PRO A 76 -4.67 13.33 3.86
CA PRO A 76 -3.59 12.75 3.07
C PRO A 76 -2.43 12.26 3.95
N LEU A 77 -2.34 12.75 5.19
CA LEU A 77 -1.32 12.36 6.18
C LEU A 77 -1.78 11.18 7.06
N GLY A 78 -2.98 10.65 6.85
CA GLY A 78 -3.59 9.65 7.72
C GLY A 78 -4.52 10.28 8.76
N PRO A 79 -4.89 9.56 9.84
CA PRO A 79 -4.32 8.27 10.27
C PRO A 79 -4.50 7.13 9.25
N TRP A 80 -3.50 6.27 9.06
CA TRP A 80 -3.60 5.10 8.17
C TRP A 80 -3.56 3.82 9.00
N LYS A 81 -4.72 3.38 9.49
CA LYS A 81 -4.82 2.28 10.45
C LYS A 81 -4.99 0.91 9.79
N TRP A 82 -5.91 0.83 8.84
CA TRP A 82 -6.39 -0.44 8.29
C TRP A 82 -6.11 -0.53 6.80
N ALA A 83 -5.57 -1.65 6.36
CA ALA A 83 -5.36 -1.93 4.95
C ALA A 83 -5.87 -3.32 4.54
N ARG A 84 -6.24 -3.41 3.26
CA ARG A 84 -6.58 -4.66 2.59
C ARG A 84 -5.56 -4.93 1.50
N LYS A 85 -5.02 -6.14 1.46
CA LYS A 85 -4.15 -6.57 0.37
C LYS A 85 -4.96 -6.76 -0.91
N VAL A 86 -4.47 -6.17 -2.00
CA VAL A 86 -5.18 -6.15 -3.29
C VAL A 86 -4.38 -6.82 -4.42
N VAL A 87 -3.06 -6.94 -4.29
CA VAL A 87 -2.21 -7.68 -5.24
C VAL A 87 -1.11 -8.41 -4.48
N THR A 88 -0.79 -9.62 -4.93
CA THR A 88 0.41 -10.37 -4.56
C THR A 88 1.11 -10.82 -5.83
N HIS A 89 2.40 -10.48 -5.95
CA HIS A 89 3.30 -11.10 -6.91
C HIS A 89 4.21 -12.11 -6.22
N ASP A 90 3.88 -13.39 -6.37
CA ASP A 90 4.71 -14.48 -5.87
C ASP A 90 6.00 -14.57 -6.67
N LYS A 91 7.13 -14.59 -5.97
CA LYS A 91 8.49 -14.58 -6.55
C LYS A 91 8.66 -13.54 -7.67
N TYR A 92 8.00 -12.39 -7.59
CA TYR A 92 8.25 -11.23 -8.46
C TYR A 92 8.08 -9.95 -7.65
N SER A 93 8.88 -8.93 -7.94
CA SER A 93 8.73 -7.62 -7.32
C SER A 93 7.75 -6.79 -8.14
N PHE A 94 6.89 -6.05 -7.44
CA PHE A 94 5.98 -5.07 -7.98
C PHE A 94 5.96 -3.85 -7.04
N TYR A 95 6.84 -2.89 -7.33
CA TYR A 95 7.16 -1.78 -6.41
C TYR A 95 6.97 -0.41 -7.07
N ASN A 96 7.07 0.66 -6.30
CA ASN A 96 6.74 2.01 -6.77
C ASN A 96 5.31 2.14 -7.31
N PRO A 97 4.30 1.74 -6.52
CA PRO A 97 2.93 1.88 -6.96
C PRO A 97 2.59 3.35 -7.17
N LYS A 98 1.91 3.65 -8.28
CA LYS A 98 1.44 4.99 -8.61
C LYS A 98 -0.01 4.95 -9.02
N GLN A 99 -0.87 5.66 -8.30
CA GLN A 99 -2.24 5.88 -8.72
C GLN A 99 -2.29 6.85 -9.91
N HIS A 100 -3.25 6.63 -10.80
CA HIS A 100 -3.57 7.49 -11.93
C HIS A 100 -5.01 8.04 -11.82
N PRO A 101 -5.28 9.04 -10.94
CA PRO A 101 -6.63 9.57 -10.76
C PRO A 101 -7.25 10.17 -12.03
N MET A 102 -6.43 10.58 -13.00
CA MET A 102 -6.88 11.06 -14.31
C MET A 102 -7.49 9.98 -15.20
N PHE A 103 -7.24 8.70 -14.91
CA PHE A 103 -7.85 7.56 -15.59
C PHE A 103 -9.00 6.94 -14.77
N ALA A 104 -9.30 7.50 -13.60
CA ALA A 104 -10.35 6.96 -12.74
C ALA A 104 -11.73 7.05 -13.42
N GLU A 105 -12.45 5.94 -13.43
CA GLU A 105 -13.79 5.84 -14.00
C GLU A 105 -14.84 5.78 -12.90
N GLU A 106 -16.11 5.97 -13.30
CA GLU A 106 -17.27 5.87 -12.40
C GLU A 106 -17.12 6.69 -11.12
N ASN A 107 -16.75 7.95 -11.30
CA ASN A 107 -16.54 8.91 -10.21
C ASN A 107 -15.51 8.42 -9.17
N GLY A 108 -14.47 7.68 -9.60
CA GLY A 108 -13.42 7.18 -8.72
C GLY A 108 -13.68 5.79 -8.12
N ARG A 109 -14.80 5.14 -8.48
CA ARG A 109 -15.06 3.75 -8.06
C ARG A 109 -14.01 2.79 -8.61
N LEU A 110 -13.56 3.03 -9.84
CA LEU A 110 -12.46 2.29 -10.46
C LEU A 110 -11.15 3.08 -10.29
N ILE A 111 -10.23 2.54 -9.52
CA ILE A 111 -8.87 3.07 -9.38
C ILE A 111 -7.97 2.35 -10.37
N TYR A 112 -7.19 3.11 -11.13
CA TYR A 112 -6.07 2.58 -11.91
C TYR A 112 -4.76 2.93 -11.22
N PHE A 113 -3.88 1.94 -11.07
CA PHE A 113 -2.53 2.16 -10.57
C PHE A 113 -1.54 1.27 -11.30
N GLU A 114 -0.32 1.78 -11.49
CA GLU A 114 0.79 1.00 -12.03
C GLU A 114 1.81 0.65 -10.94
N GLY A 115 2.78 -0.18 -11.29
CA GLY A 115 3.98 -0.44 -10.52
C GLY A 115 5.04 -1.14 -11.37
N THR A 116 6.28 -1.12 -10.87
CA THR A 116 7.43 -1.69 -11.54
C THR A 116 7.49 -3.20 -11.29
N TYR A 117 7.18 -3.98 -12.33
CA TYR A 117 7.23 -5.44 -12.33
C TYR A 117 8.62 -5.93 -12.74
N THR A 118 9.36 -6.55 -11.82
CA THR A 118 10.73 -7.05 -12.09
C THR A 118 11.17 -8.21 -11.19
N THR A 119 12.15 -9.01 -11.66
CA THR A 119 12.82 -10.00 -10.81
C THR A 119 13.86 -9.42 -9.83
N LEU A 120 14.22 -8.13 -9.95
CA LEU A 120 15.40 -7.52 -9.29
C LEU A 120 15.53 -7.79 -7.79
N PHE A 121 14.42 -7.88 -7.04
CA PHE A 121 14.45 -8.14 -5.59
C PHE A 121 13.74 -9.44 -5.20
N SER A 122 13.17 -10.17 -6.16
CA SER A 122 12.33 -11.33 -5.85
C SER A 122 13.08 -12.65 -5.78
N GLY A 123 14.35 -12.68 -6.20
CA GLY A 123 15.13 -13.91 -6.32
C GLY A 123 14.60 -14.85 -7.43
N ASN A 124 13.88 -14.31 -8.41
CA ASN A 124 13.40 -15.12 -9.53
C ASN A 124 14.46 -15.22 -10.62
N GLU A 125 14.80 -16.46 -10.96
CA GLU A 125 15.74 -16.79 -12.02
C GLU A 125 15.09 -16.71 -13.41
N VAL A 126 13.77 -16.82 -13.47
CA VAL A 126 13.00 -16.81 -14.72
C VAL A 126 12.34 -15.45 -14.89
N LYS A 127 12.74 -14.76 -15.96
CA LYS A 127 12.16 -13.48 -16.36
C LYS A 127 10.94 -13.70 -17.24
N THR A 128 9.86 -12.97 -16.99
CA THR A 128 8.71 -12.93 -17.90
C THR A 128 9.17 -12.31 -19.23
N PRO A 129 9.14 -13.05 -20.36
CA PRO A 129 9.70 -12.55 -21.61
C PRO A 129 9.08 -11.23 -22.03
N ARG A 130 9.91 -10.22 -22.34
CA ARG A 130 9.52 -8.85 -22.75
C ARG A 130 8.82 -7.99 -21.67
N TYR A 131 8.54 -8.53 -20.49
CA TYR A 131 7.84 -7.80 -19.43
C TYR A 131 8.68 -7.55 -18.17
N ASP A 132 9.83 -8.22 -18.01
CA ASP A 132 10.74 -7.92 -16.89
C ASP A 132 11.22 -6.46 -16.93
N TYR A 133 11.14 -5.79 -15.80
CA TYR A 133 11.48 -4.39 -15.61
C TYR A 133 10.58 -3.44 -16.45
N ASN A 134 9.27 -3.61 -16.30
CA ASN A 134 8.26 -2.79 -16.98
C ASN A 134 7.21 -2.25 -15.99
N GLN A 135 6.40 -1.28 -16.41
CA GLN A 135 5.23 -0.86 -15.66
C GLN A 135 4.02 -1.71 -16.05
N ILE A 136 3.38 -2.33 -15.05
CA ILE A 136 2.12 -3.07 -15.24
C ILE A 136 1.02 -2.31 -14.52
N MET A 137 -0.10 -2.10 -15.20
CA MET A 137 -1.26 -1.38 -14.68
C MET A 137 -2.33 -2.36 -14.21
N TYR A 138 -2.86 -2.11 -13.02
CA TYR A 138 -4.00 -2.80 -12.44
C TYR A 138 -5.20 -1.85 -12.33
N GLN A 139 -6.39 -2.44 -12.44
CA GLN A 139 -7.65 -1.81 -12.09
C GLN A 139 -8.14 -2.40 -10.76
N LEU A 140 -8.57 -1.54 -9.84
CA LEU A 140 -9.17 -1.90 -8.56
C LEU A 140 -10.60 -1.35 -8.49
N ASP A 141 -11.56 -2.23 -8.23
CA ASP A 141 -12.96 -1.89 -8.08
C ASP A 141 -13.33 -1.74 -6.60
N LEU A 142 -13.66 -0.51 -6.18
CA LEU A 142 -14.01 -0.18 -4.80
C LEU A 142 -15.43 -0.62 -4.37
N SER A 143 -16.23 -1.17 -5.30
CA SER A 143 -17.52 -1.77 -4.97
C SER A 143 -17.42 -3.22 -4.50
N ASP A 144 -16.24 -3.83 -4.59
CA ASP A 144 -16.01 -5.17 -4.05
C ASP A 144 -16.32 -5.19 -2.55
N PRO A 145 -17.18 -6.11 -2.05
CA PRO A 145 -17.52 -6.17 -0.63
C PRO A 145 -16.32 -6.37 0.30
N ARG A 146 -15.21 -6.93 -0.20
CA ARG A 146 -13.95 -7.07 0.57
C ARG A 146 -13.24 -5.74 0.81
N LEU A 147 -13.74 -4.68 0.19
CA LEU A 147 -13.30 -3.30 0.32
C LEU A 147 -14.43 -2.41 0.85
N ALA A 148 -15.45 -2.95 1.52
CA ALA A 148 -16.53 -2.11 2.05
C ALA A 148 -15.98 -1.00 2.99
N PRO A 149 -16.45 0.26 2.89
CA PRO A 149 -15.89 1.41 3.63
C PRO A 149 -15.79 1.21 5.15
N GLU A 150 -16.74 0.48 5.74
CA GLU A 150 -16.77 0.14 7.17
C GLU A 150 -15.55 -0.63 7.64
N LEU A 151 -14.86 -1.34 6.75
CA LEU A 151 -13.65 -2.10 7.07
C LEU A 151 -12.44 -1.19 7.37
N PHE A 152 -12.48 0.07 6.92
CA PHE A 152 -11.37 1.03 7.03
C PHE A 152 -11.61 2.12 8.10
N GLN A 153 -12.70 2.03 8.86
CA GLN A 153 -13.01 2.99 9.92
C GLN A 153 -11.96 2.91 11.05
N GLN A 154 -11.54 4.09 11.53
CA GLN A 154 -10.46 4.22 12.52
C GLN A 154 -10.89 3.84 13.93
#